data_AF-A0A0F3ISZ6-F1
#
_entry.id   AF-A0A0F3ISZ6-F1
#
_cell.length_a   1.000
_cell.length_b   1.000
_cell.length_c   1.000
_cell.angle_alpha   90.00
_cell.angle_beta   90.00
_cell.angle_gamma   90.00
#
_symmetry.space_group_name_H-M   'P 1'
#
loop_
_entity.id
_entity.type
_entity.pdbx_description
1 polymer ?
#
loop_
_entity_poly.entity_id
_entity_poly.type
_entity_poly.pdbx_seq_one_letter_code
_entity_poly.pdbx_strand_id
1 'polypeptide(L)'
;MRRFLPFRLLPVTVLAVIGLLFFKVQEAYDGFQQLQSLVPFGTSEAKAQAATPKAGAGKSGADAAKGTEVAAATPPATAEMPRDPTRFTQGEIDLLQKLSERREALDKRERELEQREAMLRAAEKRFDEKVSELEGLKTQLRSLVDQRSKDEEERLRSLVRIYETMKPKEAAQILEKLDLDVVVGVIGRMKENKLAPILASMLPDRAKTLTALLVDRSRDQPSAPAVPAAAPRRP
;
A
#
# COMPACT_ATOMS: atom_id res chain seq x y z
N MET A 1 -22.29 -41.73 42.96
CA MET A 1 -20.94 -41.62 42.34
C MET A 1 -21.08 -41.01 40.95
N ARG A 2 -20.16 -40.09 40.61
CA ARG A 2 -19.87 -39.50 39.28
C ARG A 2 -20.83 -38.41 38.77
N ARG A 3 -20.46 -37.15 39.08
CA ARG A 3 -20.90 -35.92 38.40
C ARG A 3 -20.19 -35.84 37.04
N PHE A 4 -20.94 -35.85 35.95
CA PHE A 4 -20.42 -35.56 34.60
C PHE A 4 -20.45 -34.04 34.38
N LEU A 5 -19.28 -33.41 34.28
CA LEU A 5 -19.16 -32.03 33.80
C LEU A 5 -19.40 -32.01 32.28
N PRO A 6 -20.20 -31.07 31.74
CA PRO A 6 -20.38 -30.93 30.30
C PRO A 6 -19.09 -30.34 29.71
N PHE A 7 -18.22 -31.20 29.19
CA PHE A 7 -17.07 -30.80 28.38
C PHE A 7 -17.57 -30.08 27.12
N ARG A 8 -17.56 -28.75 27.16
CA ARG A 8 -17.78 -27.92 25.98
C ARG A 8 -16.51 -28.05 25.11
N LEU A 9 -16.67 -28.54 23.89
CA LEU A 9 -15.58 -28.68 22.90
C LEU A 9 -15.04 -27.32 22.39
N LEU A 10 -15.83 -26.26 22.53
CA LEU A 10 -15.52 -24.91 22.06
C LEU A 10 -14.28 -24.25 22.74
N PRO A 11 -14.06 -24.33 24.07
CA PRO A 11 -12.84 -23.81 24.69
C PRO A 11 -11.56 -24.54 24.28
N VAL A 12 -11.62 -25.83 23.93
CA VAL A 12 -10.43 -26.63 23.57
C VAL A 12 -9.97 -26.29 22.15
N THR A 13 -10.89 -26.05 21.21
CA THR A 13 -10.55 -25.67 19.83
C THR A 13 -9.96 -24.26 19.75
N VAL A 14 -10.44 -23.32 20.58
CA VAL A 14 -9.87 -21.95 20.65
C VAL A 14 -8.43 -21.99 21.16
N LEU A 15 -8.13 -22.80 22.20
CA LEU A 15 -6.76 -22.97 22.68
C LEU A 15 -5.84 -23.63 21.64
N ALA A 16 -6.34 -24.60 20.87
CA ALA A 16 -5.57 -25.25 19.81
C ALA A 16 -5.23 -24.28 18.66
N VAL A 17 -6.16 -23.41 18.28
CA VAL A 17 -5.93 -22.38 17.23
C VAL A 17 -4.94 -21.33 17.71
N ILE A 18 -5.02 -20.89 18.98
CA ILE A 18 -4.07 -19.95 19.57
C ILE A 18 -2.67 -20.57 19.65
N GLY A 19 -2.55 -21.84 20.03
CA GLY A 19 -1.28 -22.57 20.07
C GLY A 19 -0.63 -22.72 18.69
N LEU A 20 -1.41 -23.01 17.66
CA LEU A 20 -0.92 -23.08 16.27
C LEU A 20 -0.45 -21.71 15.74
N LEU A 21 -1.13 -20.64 16.14
CA LEU A 21 -0.71 -19.27 15.81
C LEU A 21 0.61 -18.92 16.48
N PHE A 22 0.80 -19.31 17.74
CA PHE A 22 2.04 -19.08 18.48
C PHE A 22 3.22 -19.86 17.88
N PHE A 23 3.00 -21.12 17.47
CA PHE A 23 4.03 -21.94 16.82
C PHE A 23 4.47 -21.38 15.47
N LYS A 24 3.53 -20.85 14.66
CA LYS A 24 3.83 -20.20 13.38
C LYS A 24 4.64 -18.91 13.53
N VAL A 25 4.38 -18.14 14.59
CA VAL A 25 5.14 -16.92 14.89
C VAL A 25 6.57 -17.26 15.34
N GLN A 26 6.76 -18.41 16.01
CA GLN A 26 8.08 -18.90 16.41
C GLN A 26 8.93 -19.36 15.21
N GLU A 27 8.35 -20.13 14.27
CA GLU A 27 9.05 -20.53 13.02
C GLU A 27 9.43 -19.31 12.16
N ALA A 28 8.60 -18.26 12.14
CA ALA A 28 8.89 -17.03 11.41
C ALA A 28 10.04 -16.22 12.04
N TYR A 29 10.23 -16.32 13.36
CA TYR A 29 11.34 -15.67 14.08
C TYR A 29 12.68 -16.39 13.86
N ASP A 30 12.67 -17.73 13.85
CA ASP A 30 13.87 -18.54 13.61
C ASP A 30 14.38 -18.38 12.16
N GLY A 31 13.47 -18.29 11.19
CA GLY A 31 13.82 -18.03 9.79
C GLY A 31 14.46 -16.65 9.55
N PHE A 32 14.10 -15.63 10.35
CA PHE A 32 14.66 -14.28 10.24
C PHE A 32 16.09 -14.19 10.79
N GLN A 33 16.37 -14.89 11.89
CA GLN A 33 17.72 -14.98 12.48
C GLN A 33 18.72 -15.70 11.57
N GLN A 34 18.28 -16.75 10.88
CA GLN A 34 19.12 -17.50 9.94
C GLN A 34 19.53 -16.64 8.72
N LEU A 35 18.62 -15.77 8.25
CA LEU A 35 18.90 -14.77 7.21
C LEU A 35 19.90 -13.70 7.66
N GLN A 36 19.89 -13.30 8.93
CA GLN A 36 20.82 -12.31 9.48
C GLN A 36 22.25 -12.85 9.62
N SER A 37 22.42 -14.16 9.83
CA SER A 37 23.74 -14.81 9.90
C SER A 37 24.44 -15.01 8.54
N LEU A 38 23.69 -14.89 7.43
CA LEU A 38 24.20 -15.01 6.06
C LEU A 38 24.59 -13.65 5.45
N VAL A 39 24.35 -12.54 6.16
CA VAL A 39 24.72 -11.18 5.75
C VAL A 39 25.80 -10.67 6.70
N PRO A 40 27.10 -10.71 6.34
CA PRO A 40 28.12 -10.09 7.16
C PRO A 40 28.00 -8.57 6.96
N PHE A 41 27.21 -7.90 7.80
CA PHE A 41 27.24 -6.45 7.91
C PHE A 41 28.49 -6.05 8.70
N GLY A 42 29.64 -6.27 8.08
CA GLY A 42 30.93 -5.77 8.54
C GLY A 42 31.03 -4.30 8.20
N THR A 43 31.01 -3.46 9.23
CA THR A 43 31.57 -2.12 9.19
C THR A 43 33.02 -2.20 8.74
N SER A 44 33.29 -1.95 7.46
CA SER A 44 34.65 -1.68 6.99
C SER A 44 34.73 -0.22 6.58
N GLU A 45 35.49 0.52 7.39
CA GLU A 45 35.84 1.92 7.16
C GLU A 45 36.63 2.10 5.85
N ALA A 46 36.23 3.16 5.14
CA ALA A 46 36.99 4.04 4.23
C ALA A 46 38.29 3.57 3.56
N LYS A 47 38.31 3.67 2.21
CA LYS A 47 39.16 4.68 1.53
C LYS A 47 38.61 5.02 0.14
N ALA A 48 38.23 6.28 -0.03
CA ALA A 48 37.78 6.88 -1.28
C ALA A 48 38.94 7.11 -2.27
N GLN A 49 38.68 6.94 -3.57
CA GLN A 49 39.34 7.76 -4.58
C GLN A 49 38.43 7.96 -5.80
N ALA A 50 38.24 9.23 -6.13
CA ALA A 50 37.34 9.76 -7.14
C ALA A 50 37.91 9.65 -8.56
N ALA A 51 37.04 9.51 -9.55
CA ALA A 51 37.24 10.03 -10.91
C ALA A 51 35.90 10.13 -11.67
N THR A 52 35.47 11.37 -11.93
CA THR A 52 34.45 11.75 -12.92
C THR A 52 34.91 11.44 -14.34
N PRO A 53 33.99 11.23 -15.30
CA PRO A 53 33.96 12.22 -16.39
C PRO A 53 32.57 12.62 -16.89
N LYS A 54 32.63 13.74 -17.60
CA LYS A 54 31.62 14.69 -18.04
C LYS A 54 31.00 14.32 -19.39
N ALA A 55 29.77 14.82 -19.56
CA ALA A 55 28.88 14.71 -20.71
C ALA A 55 29.43 15.21 -22.07
N GLY A 56 28.81 14.72 -23.15
CA GLY A 56 28.86 15.28 -24.49
C GLY A 56 27.74 14.72 -25.37
N ALA A 57 26.75 15.56 -25.68
CA ALA A 57 25.58 15.30 -26.51
C ALA A 57 25.87 15.50 -28.01
N GLY A 58 25.04 14.92 -28.89
CA GLY A 58 24.99 15.32 -30.31
C GLY A 58 24.07 14.44 -31.16
N LYS A 59 23.02 15.05 -31.71
CA LYS A 59 21.87 14.46 -32.42
C LYS A 59 22.07 14.30 -33.94
N SER A 60 21.09 13.60 -34.54
CA SER A 60 20.53 13.77 -35.91
C SER A 60 21.20 12.90 -36.99
N GLY A 61 20.49 12.29 -37.94
CA GLY A 61 19.07 12.34 -38.33
C GLY A 61 18.80 11.30 -39.43
N ALA A 62 17.52 11.07 -39.71
CA ALA A 62 16.98 10.20 -40.75
C ALA A 62 17.31 10.72 -42.18
N ASP A 63 17.44 9.84 -43.18
CA ASP A 63 16.34 9.48 -44.10
C ASP A 63 16.80 8.49 -45.19
N ALA A 64 15.81 7.95 -45.89
CA ALA A 64 15.78 6.82 -46.79
C ALA A 64 16.66 6.88 -48.06
N ALA A 65 17.03 5.70 -48.60
CA ALA A 65 16.38 5.14 -49.80
C ALA A 65 17.26 4.11 -50.53
N LYS A 66 16.56 3.11 -51.07
CA LYS A 66 16.89 2.33 -52.29
C LYS A 66 18.01 1.29 -52.20
N GLY A 67 17.59 0.06 -51.89
CA GLY A 67 18.31 -1.15 -52.26
C GLY A 67 18.29 -1.36 -53.77
N THR A 68 19.45 -1.23 -54.38
CA THR A 68 19.78 -1.82 -55.67
C THR A 68 20.55 -3.10 -55.39
N GLU A 69 19.97 -4.22 -55.80
CA GLU A 69 20.60 -5.52 -55.82
C GLU A 69 21.80 -5.51 -56.79
N VAL A 70 23.01 -5.65 -56.26
CA VAL A 70 24.21 -5.93 -57.06
C VAL A 70 25.03 -7.01 -56.35
N ALA A 71 25.04 -8.16 -57.01
CA ALA A 71 26.11 -9.15 -57.07
C ALA A 71 26.67 -9.69 -55.75
N ALA A 72 26.44 -10.99 -55.57
CA ALA A 72 27.28 -11.87 -54.80
C ALA A 72 28.77 -11.65 -55.13
N ALA A 73 29.45 -10.94 -54.24
CA ALA A 73 30.88 -11.03 -54.06
C ALA A 73 31.09 -11.54 -52.64
N THR A 74 31.11 -12.86 -52.51
CA THR A 74 31.71 -13.56 -51.36
C THR A 74 33.06 -12.88 -51.09
N PRO A 75 33.26 -12.17 -49.96
CA PRO A 75 34.62 -11.80 -49.59
C PRO A 75 35.38 -13.12 -49.50
N PRO A 76 36.59 -13.24 -50.09
CA PRO A 76 37.36 -14.44 -49.90
C PRO A 76 37.42 -14.64 -48.40
N ALA A 77 36.93 -15.81 -47.96
CA ALA A 77 37.28 -16.33 -46.66
C ALA A 77 38.80 -16.24 -46.63
N THR A 78 39.30 -15.19 -45.98
CA THR A 78 40.66 -15.19 -45.49
C THR A 78 40.58 -16.29 -44.48
N ALA A 79 40.93 -17.49 -44.94
CA ALA A 79 41.11 -18.64 -44.11
C ALA A 79 41.94 -18.13 -42.95
N GLU A 80 41.29 -18.04 -41.79
CA GLU A 80 41.96 -17.81 -40.53
C GLU A 80 42.93 -18.98 -40.43
N MET A 81 44.17 -18.77 -40.88
CA MET A 81 45.22 -19.73 -40.65
C MET A 81 45.22 -19.96 -39.14
N PRO A 82 45.17 -21.22 -38.67
CA PRO A 82 45.35 -21.50 -37.26
C PRO A 82 46.65 -20.82 -36.84
N ARG A 83 46.54 -19.74 -36.05
CA ARG A 83 47.74 -19.09 -35.50
C ARG A 83 48.36 -20.14 -34.61
N ASP A 84 49.49 -20.67 -35.05
CA ASP A 84 50.25 -21.70 -34.36
C ASP A 84 50.57 -21.19 -32.94
N PRO A 85 50.01 -21.80 -31.88
CA PRO A 85 50.11 -21.29 -30.51
C PRO A 85 51.54 -21.25 -29.98
N THR A 86 52.48 -21.83 -30.72
CA THR A 86 53.90 -21.86 -30.43
C THR A 86 54.68 -20.66 -31.00
N ARG A 87 54.04 -19.79 -31.81
CA ARG A 87 54.68 -18.65 -32.50
C ARG A 87 54.43 -17.28 -31.87
N PHE A 88 53.78 -17.22 -30.71
CA PHE A 88 53.56 -15.95 -30.01
C PHE A 88 54.85 -15.44 -29.36
N THR A 89 55.07 -14.13 -29.44
CA THR A 89 56.12 -13.47 -28.68
C THR A 89 55.72 -13.35 -27.20
N GLN A 90 56.68 -13.26 -26.28
CA GLN A 90 56.41 -13.18 -24.84
C GLN A 90 55.43 -12.04 -24.48
N GLY A 91 55.55 -10.88 -25.14
CA GLY A 91 54.65 -9.74 -24.92
C GLY A 91 53.22 -9.96 -25.43
N GLU A 92 53.03 -10.76 -26.48
CA GLU A 92 51.69 -11.15 -26.96
C GLU A 92 51.04 -12.15 -26.01
N ILE A 93 51.81 -13.09 -25.45
CA ILE A 93 51.33 -14.04 -24.42
C ILE A 93 50.85 -13.27 -23.18
N ASP A 94 51.65 -12.31 -22.69
CA ASP A 94 51.28 -11.48 -21.54
C ASP A 94 50.01 -10.64 -21.80
N LEU A 95 49.84 -10.13 -23.02
CA LEU A 95 48.64 -9.39 -23.41
C LEU A 95 47.40 -10.30 -23.46
N LEU A 96 47.53 -11.49 -24.05
CA LEU A 96 46.45 -12.47 -24.12
C LEU A 96 46.02 -12.93 -22.72
N GLN A 97 46.97 -13.14 -21.82
CA GLN A 97 46.68 -13.47 -20.42
C GLN A 97 45.94 -12.33 -19.70
N LYS A 98 46.39 -11.08 -19.86
CA LYS A 98 45.66 -9.92 -19.29
C LYS A 98 44.26 -9.77 -19.85
N LEU A 99 44.06 -10.06 -21.13
CA LEU A 99 42.74 -10.05 -21.76
C LEU A 99 41.85 -11.18 -21.25
N SER A 100 42.39 -12.39 -21.06
CA SER A 100 41.62 -13.51 -20.49
C SER A 100 41.22 -13.23 -19.04
N GLU A 101 42.15 -12.74 -18.21
CA GLU A 101 41.88 -12.35 -16.82
C GLU A 101 40.80 -11.26 -16.75
N ARG A 102 40.89 -10.25 -17.64
CA ARG A 102 39.87 -9.19 -17.71
C ARG A 102 38.52 -9.72 -18.17
N ARG A 103 38.49 -10.65 -19.13
CA ARG A 103 37.25 -11.29 -19.58
C ARG A 103 36.61 -12.07 -18.44
N GLU A 104 37.36 -12.90 -17.73
CA GLU A 104 36.83 -13.64 -16.58
C GLU A 104 36.31 -12.71 -15.47
N ALA A 105 36.98 -11.58 -15.22
CA ALA A 105 36.51 -10.59 -14.26
C ALA A 105 35.20 -9.91 -14.70
N LEU A 106 35.04 -9.65 -16.00
CA LEU A 106 33.80 -9.11 -16.56
C LEU A 106 32.67 -10.14 -16.51
N ASP A 107 32.92 -11.38 -16.92
CA ASP A 107 31.94 -12.47 -16.88
C ASP A 107 31.43 -12.72 -15.44
N LYS A 108 32.32 -12.62 -14.44
CA LYS A 108 31.92 -12.68 -13.02
C LYS A 108 30.99 -11.52 -12.63
N ARG A 109 31.34 -10.29 -13.00
CA ARG A 109 30.50 -9.11 -12.71
C ARG A 109 29.15 -9.16 -13.42
N GLU A 110 29.13 -9.61 -14.66
CA GLU A 110 27.89 -9.77 -15.43
C GLU A 110 26.95 -10.75 -14.73
N ARG A 111 27.45 -11.93 -14.32
CA ARG A 111 26.66 -12.90 -13.55
C ARG A 111 26.16 -12.35 -12.21
N GLU A 112 26.98 -11.57 -11.50
CA GLU A 112 26.55 -10.92 -10.25
C GLU A 112 25.43 -9.88 -10.49
N LEU A 113 25.54 -9.10 -11.56
CA LEU A 113 24.51 -8.12 -11.94
C LEU A 113 23.22 -8.82 -12.38
N GLU A 114 23.30 -9.86 -13.21
CA GLU A 114 22.14 -10.66 -13.61
C GLU A 114 21.40 -11.24 -12.41
N GLN A 115 22.12 -11.78 -11.41
CA GLN A 115 21.52 -12.29 -10.18
C GLN A 115 20.82 -11.17 -9.39
N ARG A 116 21.47 -10.01 -9.26
CA ARG A 116 20.87 -8.84 -8.58
C ARG A 116 19.62 -8.34 -9.30
N GLU A 117 19.68 -8.25 -10.62
CA GLU A 117 18.52 -7.86 -11.44
C GLU A 117 17.37 -8.86 -11.29
N ALA A 118 17.64 -10.16 -11.31
CA ALA A 118 16.62 -11.17 -11.10
C ALA A 118 15.96 -11.05 -9.71
N MET A 119 16.76 -10.82 -8.67
CA MET A 119 16.24 -10.58 -7.31
C MET A 119 15.42 -9.30 -7.22
N LEU A 120 15.90 -8.20 -7.82
CA LEU A 120 15.19 -6.92 -7.82
C LEU A 120 13.87 -7.01 -8.59
N ARG A 121 13.84 -7.65 -9.76
CA ARG A 121 12.60 -7.87 -10.53
C ARG A 121 11.60 -8.71 -9.74
N ALA A 122 12.06 -9.74 -9.03
CA ALA A 122 11.19 -10.54 -8.17
C ALA A 122 10.65 -9.72 -6.99
N ALA A 123 11.47 -8.84 -6.40
CA ALA A 123 11.06 -7.95 -5.33
C ALA A 123 10.06 -6.88 -5.81
N GLU A 124 10.30 -6.26 -6.97
CA GLU A 124 9.41 -5.30 -7.62
C GLU A 124 8.05 -5.92 -7.90
N LYS A 125 8.02 -7.12 -8.50
CA LYS A 125 6.76 -7.83 -8.74
C LYS A 125 5.98 -8.11 -7.44
N ARG A 126 6.66 -8.55 -6.38
CA ARG A 126 6.02 -8.77 -5.07
C ARG A 126 5.51 -7.46 -4.47
N PHE A 127 6.23 -6.36 -4.68
CA PHE A 127 5.82 -5.05 -4.21
C PHE A 127 4.56 -4.57 -4.95
N ASP A 128 4.52 -4.69 -6.28
CA ASP A 128 3.35 -4.35 -7.09
C ASP A 128 2.12 -5.18 -6.72
N GLU A 129 2.30 -6.48 -6.51
CA GLU A 129 1.25 -7.36 -5.99
C GLU A 129 0.72 -6.84 -4.64
N LYS A 130 1.61 -6.46 -3.71
CA LYS A 130 1.21 -5.91 -2.41
C LYS A 130 0.52 -4.55 -2.51
N VAL A 131 0.98 -3.67 -3.39
CA VAL A 131 0.34 -2.36 -3.62
C VAL A 131 -1.08 -2.58 -4.14
N SER A 132 -1.25 -3.44 -5.15
CA SER A 132 -2.58 -3.75 -5.70
C SER A 132 -3.53 -4.36 -4.67
N GLU A 133 -3.03 -5.25 -3.79
CA GLU A 133 -3.78 -5.84 -2.68
C GLU A 133 -4.25 -4.75 -1.70
N LEU A 134 -3.36 -3.84 -1.32
CA LEU A 134 -3.67 -2.73 -0.41
C LEU A 134 -4.67 -1.74 -1.02
N GLU A 135 -4.55 -1.43 -2.31
CA GLU A 135 -5.51 -0.58 -3.02
C GLU A 135 -6.90 -1.24 -3.11
N GLY A 136 -6.93 -2.55 -3.35
CA GLY A 136 -8.15 -3.35 -3.30
C GLY A 136 -8.82 -3.30 -1.92
N LEU A 137 -8.06 -3.54 -0.86
CA LEU A 137 -8.54 -3.47 0.53
C LEU A 137 -9.00 -2.06 0.92
N LYS A 138 -8.28 -1.01 0.51
CA LYS A 138 -8.68 0.38 0.75
C LYS A 138 -10.03 0.69 0.09
N THR A 139 -10.23 0.22 -1.12
CA THR A 139 -11.47 0.42 -1.87
C THR A 139 -12.63 -0.33 -1.23
N GLN A 140 -12.41 -1.58 -0.81
CA GLN A 140 -13.40 -2.36 -0.07
C GLN A 140 -13.76 -1.71 1.26
N LEU A 141 -12.77 -1.27 2.02
CA LEU A 141 -12.98 -0.59 3.30
C LEU A 141 -13.79 0.69 3.11
N ARG A 142 -13.46 1.51 2.10
CA ARG A 142 -14.22 2.72 1.77
C ARG A 142 -15.67 2.38 1.43
N SER A 143 -15.90 1.37 0.60
CA SER A 143 -17.24 0.90 0.26
C SER A 143 -18.02 0.45 1.50
N LEU A 144 -17.40 -0.31 2.41
CA LEU A 144 -18.03 -0.76 3.66
C LEU A 144 -18.35 0.40 4.60
N VAL A 145 -17.45 1.38 4.71
CA VAL A 145 -17.69 2.60 5.52
C VAL A 145 -18.83 3.42 4.92
N ASP A 146 -18.86 3.59 3.61
CA ASP A 146 -19.91 4.33 2.91
C ASP A 146 -21.28 3.61 3.05
N GLN A 147 -21.31 2.28 2.91
CA GLN A 147 -22.50 1.47 3.12
C GLN A 147 -23.02 1.59 4.55
N ARG A 148 -22.13 1.41 5.54
CA ARG A 148 -22.50 1.56 6.95
C ARG A 148 -23.04 2.95 7.26
N SER A 149 -22.40 3.99 6.72
CA SER A 149 -22.83 5.38 6.92
C SER A 149 -24.23 5.60 6.33
N LYS A 150 -24.50 5.07 5.13
CA LYS A 150 -25.83 5.12 4.50
C LYS A 150 -26.88 4.36 5.32
N ASP A 151 -26.58 3.16 5.79
CA ASP A 151 -27.48 2.36 6.62
C ASP A 151 -27.80 3.08 7.94
N GLU A 152 -26.79 3.67 8.59
CA GLU A 152 -26.97 4.47 9.80
C GLU A 152 -27.81 5.73 9.53
N GLU A 153 -27.57 6.44 8.42
CA GLU A 153 -28.37 7.58 7.99
C GLU A 153 -29.82 7.21 7.67
N GLU A 154 -30.06 6.05 7.05
CA GLU A 154 -31.41 5.55 6.76
C GLU A 154 -32.16 5.17 8.03
N ARG A 155 -31.50 4.48 8.96
CA ARG A 155 -32.06 4.16 10.28
C ARG A 155 -32.42 5.43 11.04
N LEU A 156 -31.52 6.42 11.07
CA LEU A 156 -31.78 7.71 11.71
C LEU A 156 -32.92 8.46 11.01
N ARG A 157 -32.97 8.50 9.68
CA ARG A 157 -34.07 9.11 8.92
C ARG A 157 -35.41 8.44 9.21
N SER A 158 -35.44 7.13 9.35
CA SER A 158 -36.64 6.38 9.76
C SER A 158 -37.10 6.80 11.15
N LEU A 159 -36.19 6.88 12.12
CA LEU A 159 -36.50 7.35 13.48
C LEU A 159 -37.03 8.79 13.47
N VAL A 160 -36.37 9.71 12.77
CA VAL A 160 -36.82 11.10 12.59
C VAL A 160 -38.24 11.12 12.04
N ARG A 161 -38.53 10.35 10.99
CA ARG A 161 -39.86 10.30 10.37
C ARG A 161 -40.94 9.85 11.35
N ILE A 162 -40.67 8.84 12.18
CA ILE A 162 -41.62 8.36 13.19
C ILE A 162 -42.00 9.51 14.14
N TYR A 163 -41.01 10.23 14.67
CA TYR A 163 -41.26 11.34 15.58
C TYR A 163 -41.88 12.57 14.90
N GLU A 164 -41.55 12.86 13.64
CA GLU A 164 -42.17 13.96 12.86
C GLU A 164 -43.67 13.72 12.56
N THR A 165 -44.07 12.45 12.47
CA THR A 165 -45.48 12.07 12.25
C THR A 165 -46.29 11.94 13.54
N MET A 166 -45.63 11.93 14.70
CA MET A 166 -46.26 11.83 16.01
C MET A 166 -46.81 13.19 16.47
N LYS A 167 -47.74 13.18 17.43
CA LYS A 167 -48.24 14.44 18.03
C LYS A 167 -47.10 15.16 18.76
N PRO A 168 -46.97 16.49 18.62
CA PRO A 168 -45.84 17.23 19.21
C PRO A 168 -45.68 17.05 20.71
N LYS A 169 -46.80 17.00 21.44
CA LYS A 169 -46.82 16.81 22.90
C LYS A 169 -46.36 15.41 23.34
N GLU A 170 -46.73 14.38 22.58
CA GLU A 170 -46.31 13.00 22.85
C GLU A 170 -44.81 12.81 22.52
N ALA A 171 -44.36 13.37 21.39
CA ALA A 171 -42.95 13.37 21.01
C ALA A 171 -42.06 14.08 22.04
N ALA A 172 -42.47 15.25 22.52
CA ALA A 172 -41.76 16.00 23.56
C ALA A 172 -41.56 15.16 24.85
N GLN A 173 -42.63 14.53 25.34
CA GLN A 173 -42.56 13.70 26.56
C GLN A 173 -41.62 12.50 26.44
N ILE A 174 -41.50 11.91 25.24
CA ILE A 174 -40.60 10.79 25.00
C ILE A 174 -39.15 11.28 24.88
N LEU A 175 -38.92 12.35 24.12
CA LEU A 175 -37.59 12.92 23.91
C LEU A 175 -36.98 13.48 25.21
N GLU A 176 -37.78 13.98 26.15
CA GLU A 176 -37.30 14.43 27.47
C GLU A 176 -36.73 13.30 28.34
N LYS A 177 -37.24 12.08 28.17
CA LYS A 177 -36.81 10.89 28.92
C LYS A 177 -35.63 10.18 28.27
N LEU A 178 -35.28 10.54 27.04
CA LEU A 178 -34.22 9.93 26.28
C LEU A 178 -32.86 10.60 26.57
N ASP A 179 -31.78 9.87 26.32
CA ASP A 179 -30.43 10.39 26.44
C ASP A 179 -30.18 11.56 25.49
N LEU A 180 -29.51 12.57 26.02
CA LEU A 180 -29.33 13.88 25.39
C LEU A 180 -28.62 13.75 24.04
N ASP A 181 -27.62 12.88 23.93
CA ASP A 181 -26.84 12.65 22.70
C ASP A 181 -27.71 12.08 21.57
N VAL A 182 -28.61 11.16 21.91
CA VAL A 182 -29.53 10.52 20.94
C VAL A 182 -30.55 11.55 20.46
N VAL A 183 -31.10 12.34 21.38
CA VAL A 183 -32.08 13.39 21.07
C VAL A 183 -31.46 14.44 20.14
N VAL A 184 -30.24 14.90 20.42
CA VAL A 184 -29.51 15.84 19.54
C VAL A 184 -29.25 15.24 18.16
N GLY A 185 -28.98 13.92 18.09
CA GLY A 185 -28.85 13.16 16.85
C GLY A 185 -30.08 13.20 15.94
N VAL A 186 -31.26 13.04 16.54
CA VAL A 186 -32.56 12.99 15.85
C VAL A 186 -33.06 14.41 15.54
N ILE A 187 -33.08 15.29 16.54
CA ILE A 187 -33.59 16.66 16.42
C ILE A 187 -32.76 17.48 15.41
N GLY A 188 -31.44 17.33 15.40
CA GLY A 188 -30.59 18.05 14.45
C GLY A 188 -30.81 17.68 12.98
N ARG A 189 -31.58 16.62 12.69
CA ARG A 189 -31.93 16.17 11.34
C ARG A 189 -33.42 16.35 11.02
N MET A 190 -34.22 16.81 11.97
CA MET A 190 -35.64 17.10 11.78
C MET A 190 -35.85 18.40 11.02
N LYS A 191 -36.98 18.50 10.32
CA LYS A 191 -37.41 19.77 9.72
C LYS A 191 -37.79 20.77 10.81
N GLU A 192 -37.34 22.01 10.66
CA GLU A 192 -37.61 23.13 11.59
C GLU A 192 -39.11 23.30 11.89
N ASN A 193 -39.95 23.19 10.86
CA ASN A 193 -41.42 23.30 10.98
C ASN A 193 -42.04 22.22 11.89
N LYS A 194 -41.43 21.04 11.97
CA LYS A 194 -41.89 19.95 12.84
C LYS A 194 -41.26 20.04 14.23
N LEU A 195 -40.04 20.56 14.31
CA LEU A 195 -39.30 20.74 15.55
C LEU A 195 -39.89 21.83 16.46
N ALA A 196 -40.26 22.98 15.89
CA ALA A 196 -40.76 24.13 16.66
C ALA A 196 -41.91 23.77 17.64
N PRO A 197 -43.01 23.09 17.21
CA PRO A 197 -44.08 22.73 18.14
C PRO A 197 -43.68 21.65 19.16
N ILE A 198 -42.67 20.82 18.86
CA ILE A 198 -42.13 19.83 19.81
C ILE A 198 -41.34 20.54 20.91
N LEU A 199 -40.43 21.46 20.55
CA LEU A 199 -39.70 22.28 21.53
C LEU A 199 -40.64 23.12 22.40
N ALA A 200 -41.71 23.67 21.82
CA ALA A 200 -42.72 24.41 22.58
C ALA A 200 -43.51 23.54 23.56
N SER A 201 -43.56 22.23 23.33
CA SER A 201 -44.24 21.26 24.20
C SER A 201 -43.30 20.63 25.25
N MET A 202 -42.02 21.01 25.26
CA MET A 202 -41.01 20.52 26.20
C MET A 202 -40.86 21.43 27.44
N LEU A 203 -40.23 20.90 28.48
CA LEU A 203 -39.72 21.63 29.64
C LEU A 203 -38.71 22.70 29.20
N PRO A 204 -38.81 23.94 29.70
CA PRO A 204 -37.97 25.06 29.27
C PRO A 204 -36.47 24.79 29.49
N ASP A 205 -36.09 24.17 30.60
CA ASP A 205 -34.70 23.81 30.90
C ASP A 205 -34.14 22.77 29.92
N ARG A 206 -34.97 21.80 29.52
CA ARG A 206 -34.59 20.78 28.52
C ARG A 206 -34.42 21.40 27.15
N ALA A 207 -35.36 22.24 26.71
CA ALA A 207 -35.27 22.92 25.42
C ALA A 207 -34.04 23.83 25.33
N LYS A 208 -33.71 24.58 26.40
CA LYS A 208 -32.49 25.38 26.49
C LYS A 208 -31.23 24.54 26.32
N THR A 209 -31.15 23.42 27.04
CA THR A 209 -29.98 22.52 27.00
C THR A 209 -29.79 21.91 25.62
N LEU A 210 -30.87 21.42 24.99
CA LEU A 210 -30.81 20.87 23.64
C LEU A 210 -30.38 21.91 22.59
N THR A 211 -30.87 23.15 22.72
CA THR A 211 -30.49 24.23 21.81
C THR A 211 -29.01 24.57 21.93
N ALA A 212 -28.47 24.62 23.15
CA ALA A 212 -27.05 24.84 23.38
C ALA A 212 -26.19 23.75 22.72
N LEU A 213 -26.56 22.48 22.91
CA LEU A 213 -25.84 21.34 22.35
C LEU A 213 -25.92 21.25 20.83
N LEU A 214 -27.04 21.66 20.22
CA LEU A 214 -27.17 21.74 18.77
C LEU A 214 -26.22 22.79 18.18
N VAL A 215 -26.06 23.93 18.85
CA VAL A 215 -25.11 24.97 18.46
C VAL A 215 -23.68 24.47 18.58
N ASP A 216 -23.30 23.85 19.69
CA ASP A 216 -21.94 23.33 19.89
C ASP A 216 -21.60 22.25 18.85
N ARG A 217 -22.53 21.31 18.60
CA ARG A 217 -22.33 20.29 17.58
C ARG A 217 -22.21 20.83 16.16
N SER A 218 -22.89 21.93 15.85
CA SER A 218 -22.78 22.60 14.54
C SER A 218 -21.41 23.25 14.35
N ARG A 219 -20.72 23.62 15.44
CA ARG A 219 -19.35 24.16 15.42
C ARG A 219 -18.30 23.05 15.32
N ASP A 220 -18.56 21.91 15.96
CA ASP A 220 -17.65 20.75 16.00
C ASP A 220 -17.72 19.85 14.76
N GLN A 221 -18.67 20.06 13.84
CA GLN A 221 -18.58 19.48 12.50
C GLN A 221 -17.71 20.38 11.62
N PRO A 222 -16.40 20.09 11.44
CA PRO A 222 -15.68 20.68 10.33
C PRO A 222 -16.41 20.22 9.07
N SER A 223 -16.87 21.17 8.27
CA SER A 223 -17.14 20.89 6.85
C SER A 223 -15.93 20.12 6.34
N ALA A 224 -16.19 18.94 5.78
CA ALA A 224 -15.17 17.94 5.45
C ALA A 224 -13.85 18.58 5.02
N PRO A 225 -12.69 18.17 5.56
CA PRO A 225 -11.42 18.76 5.18
C PRO A 225 -11.35 18.69 3.66
N ALA A 226 -11.36 19.87 3.01
CA ALA A 226 -11.01 19.99 1.62
C ALA A 226 -9.61 19.39 1.54
N VAL A 227 -9.54 18.14 1.05
CA VAL A 227 -8.28 17.47 0.78
C VAL A 227 -7.49 18.49 -0.05
N PRO A 228 -6.37 19.03 0.45
CA PRO A 228 -5.59 19.96 -0.33
C PRO A 228 -5.21 19.20 -1.59
N ALA A 229 -5.75 19.65 -2.72
CA ALA A 229 -5.46 19.10 -4.02
C ALA A 229 -3.94 19.02 -4.13
N ALA A 230 -3.42 17.80 -4.20
CA ALA A 230 -2.00 17.54 -4.36
C ALA A 230 -1.54 18.36 -5.57
N ALA A 231 -0.72 19.37 -5.31
CA ALA A 231 -0.17 20.24 -6.34
C ALA A 231 0.52 19.36 -7.39
N PRO A 232 0.33 19.62 -8.70
CA PRO A 232 1.02 18.85 -9.73
C PRO A 232 2.53 19.03 -9.53
N ARG A 233 3.24 17.92 -9.35
CA ARG A 233 4.71 17.91 -9.41
C ARG A 233 5.08 18.48 -10.78
N ARG A 234 5.82 19.60 -10.76
CA ARG A 234 6.39 20.22 -11.96
C ARG A 234 7.33 19.21 -12.66
N PRO A 235 7.45 19.32 -14.00
CA PRO A 235 8.02 18.27 -14.86
C PRO A 235 9.50 17.99 -14.58
#